data_AF-A0A1I4D4K4-F1
#
_entry.id   AF-A0A1I4D4K4-F1
#
_cell.length_a   1.000
_cell.length_b   1.000
_cell.length_c   1.000
_cell.angle_alpha   90.00
_cell.angle_beta   90.00
_cell.angle_gamma   90.00
#
_symmetry.space_group_name_H-M   'P 1'
#
loop_
_entity.id
_entity.type
_entity.pdbx_description
1 polymer ?
#
loop_
_entity_poly.entity_id
_entity_poly.type
_entity_poly.pdbx_seq_one_letter_code
_entity_poly.pdbx_strand_id
1 'polypeptide(L)'
;MRSTVYGGIRGPVLAVVIFLGGPTSPTTAHAASGPFDRQQAEAGHVIYNDHCAECHGPELAGALGASLVDAAFKAKWSGRPVSDLRDWIFSNMPPNAPGTLPDAQLDPIVAWILMKNGVAPGATPLSRANAGDVFPKE
;
A
#
# COMPACT_ATOMS: atom_id res chain seq x y z
N MET A 1 23.59 -79.32 -4.56
CA MET A 1 24.84 -79.27 -3.76
C MET A 1 24.66 -78.20 -2.69
N ARG A 2 24.87 -78.56 -1.41
CA ARG A 2 25.29 -77.73 -0.23
C ARG A 2 24.72 -76.30 -0.09
N SER A 3 24.31 -75.76 1.06
CA SER A 3 24.23 -76.13 2.47
C SER A 3 23.62 -74.91 3.18
N THR A 4 23.02 -75.12 4.36
CA THR A 4 23.08 -74.33 5.64
C THR A 4 23.66 -72.91 5.56
N VAL A 5 23.10 -71.84 6.15
CA VAL A 5 23.14 -71.45 7.59
C VAL A 5 22.07 -70.35 7.86
N TYR A 6 21.10 -70.53 8.77
CA TYR A 6 21.03 -70.07 10.18
C TYR A 6 21.49 -68.63 10.50
N GLY A 7 20.59 -67.83 11.08
CA GLY A 7 20.98 -66.76 12.01
C GLY A 7 20.10 -65.50 12.01
N GLY A 8 19.47 -65.22 13.15
CA GLY A 8 19.33 -63.82 13.60
C GLY A 8 17.93 -63.22 13.68
N ILE A 9 17.19 -63.67 14.70
CA ILE A 9 16.06 -62.99 15.35
C ILE A 9 16.41 -61.57 15.82
N ARG A 10 15.38 -60.70 15.88
CA ARG A 10 15.20 -59.39 16.58
C ARG A 10 14.93 -58.28 15.55
N GLY A 11 13.77 -57.65 15.41
CA GLY A 11 12.57 -57.41 16.21
C GLY A 11 12.02 -56.05 15.70
N PRO A 12 10.70 -55.81 15.60
CA PRO A 12 10.21 -54.57 15.00
C PRO A 12 10.26 -53.44 16.02
N VAL A 13 11.10 -52.42 15.78
CA VAL A 13 11.01 -51.16 16.52
C VAL A 13 9.88 -50.35 15.88
N LEU A 14 8.68 -50.43 16.45
CA LEU A 14 7.58 -49.53 16.14
C LEU A 14 7.95 -48.15 16.71
N ALA A 15 8.40 -47.24 15.85
CA ALA A 15 8.58 -45.84 16.22
C ALA A 15 7.22 -45.13 16.11
N VAL A 16 6.53 -44.97 17.24
CA VAL A 16 5.36 -44.09 17.35
C VAL A 16 5.88 -42.66 17.44
N VAL A 17 5.73 -41.90 16.34
CA VAL A 17 6.07 -40.48 16.31
C VAL A 17 4.84 -39.70 16.79
N ILE A 18 4.82 -39.36 18.07
CA ILE A 18 3.82 -38.44 18.63
C ILE A 18 4.26 -37.03 18.22
N PHE A 19 3.63 -36.49 17.17
CA PHE A 19 3.74 -35.06 16.86
C PHE A 19 2.91 -34.29 17.89
N LEU A 20 3.59 -33.78 18.92
CA LEU A 20 3.09 -32.74 19.80
C LEU A 20 2.84 -31.48 18.94
N GLY A 21 1.59 -31.18 18.65
CA GLY A 21 1.18 -29.95 17.97
C GLY A 21 1.68 -28.74 18.75
N GLY A 22 2.66 -28.03 18.18
CA GLY A 22 3.15 -26.76 18.72
C GLY A 22 2.09 -25.66 18.61
N PRO A 23 2.12 -24.63 19.47
CA PRO A 23 1.16 -23.55 19.44
C PRO A 23 1.28 -22.80 18.11
N THR A 24 0.19 -22.76 17.34
CA THR A 24 0.05 -21.84 16.21
C THR A 24 0.07 -20.43 16.77
N SER A 25 1.18 -19.71 16.59
CA SER A 25 1.21 -18.28 16.86
C SER A 25 0.19 -17.58 15.95
N PRO A 26 -0.70 -16.73 16.48
CA PRO A 26 -1.53 -15.90 15.62
C PRO A 26 -0.58 -14.97 14.86
N THR A 27 -0.57 -15.07 13.53
CA THR A 27 -0.11 -13.96 12.68
C THR A 27 -0.98 -12.78 13.07
N THR A 28 -0.43 -11.82 13.81
CA THR A 28 -1.03 -10.50 13.92
C THR A 28 -1.05 -9.94 12.51
N ALA A 29 -2.20 -10.04 11.86
CA ALA A 29 -2.49 -9.26 10.67
C ALA A 29 -2.16 -7.81 11.04
N HIS A 30 -1.15 -7.23 10.39
CA HIS A 30 -0.89 -5.81 10.51
C HIS A 30 -2.21 -5.14 10.12
N ALA A 31 -2.85 -4.46 11.07
CA ALA A 31 -4.12 -3.82 10.79
C ALA A 31 -3.90 -2.88 9.61
N ALA A 32 -4.54 -3.20 8.48
CA ALA A 32 -4.58 -2.35 7.31
C ALA A 32 -4.95 -0.95 7.79
N SER A 33 -4.04 -0.01 7.62
CA SER A 33 -4.18 1.34 8.16
C SER A 33 -3.99 2.30 7.01
N GLY A 34 -5.06 3.00 6.64
CA GLY A 34 -5.05 4.01 5.59
C GLY A 34 -6.16 3.80 4.55
N PRO A 35 -6.50 4.85 3.78
CA PRO A 35 -7.67 4.88 2.91
C PRO A 35 -7.43 4.33 1.49
N PHE A 36 -6.23 3.83 1.21
CA PHE A 36 -5.82 3.35 -0.10
C PHE A 36 -5.02 2.06 0.03
N ASP A 37 -4.99 1.22 -0.99
CA ASP A 37 -4.11 0.06 -1.04
C ASP A 37 -2.79 0.38 -1.77
N ARG A 38 -1.77 -0.43 -1.51
CA ARG A 38 -0.43 -0.23 -2.09
C ARG A 38 -0.42 -0.25 -3.62
N GLN A 39 -1.16 -1.18 -4.23
CA GLN A 39 -1.16 -1.36 -5.68
C GLN A 39 -1.74 -0.12 -6.37
N GLN A 40 -2.76 0.49 -5.79
CA GLN A 40 -3.36 1.72 -6.28
C GLN A 40 -2.37 2.89 -6.23
N ALA A 41 -1.61 3.04 -5.14
CA ALA A 41 -0.60 4.11 -5.04
C ALA A 41 0.54 3.91 -6.05
N GLU A 42 0.96 2.67 -6.28
CA GLU A 42 1.98 2.34 -7.30
C GLU A 42 1.48 2.63 -8.73
N ALA A 43 0.24 2.27 -9.05
CA ALA A 43 -0.39 2.67 -10.31
C ALA A 43 -0.51 4.19 -10.43
N GLY A 44 -0.80 4.86 -9.31
CA GLY A 44 -0.86 6.31 -9.20
C GLY A 44 0.43 7.03 -9.56
N HIS A 45 1.58 6.45 -9.25
CA HIS A 45 2.87 7.01 -9.64
C HIS A 45 3.02 7.12 -11.15
N VAL A 46 2.61 6.09 -11.89
CA VAL A 46 2.67 6.10 -13.36
C VAL A 46 1.80 7.22 -13.93
N ILE A 47 0.55 7.31 -13.46
CA ILE A 47 -0.41 8.33 -13.90
C ILE A 47 0.05 9.73 -13.49
N TYR A 48 0.60 9.89 -12.29
CA TYR A 48 1.18 11.14 -11.80
C TYR A 48 2.31 11.63 -12.72
N ASN A 49 3.14 10.74 -13.24
CA ASN A 49 4.22 11.12 -14.14
C ASN A 49 3.70 11.67 -15.48
N ASP A 50 2.56 11.19 -15.96
CA ASP A 50 1.95 11.66 -17.20
C ASP A 50 1.23 13.01 -17.06
N HIS A 51 0.71 13.32 -15.86
CA HIS A 51 -0.17 14.48 -15.65
C HIS A 51 0.38 15.58 -14.74
N CYS A 52 1.37 15.27 -13.88
CA CYS A 52 1.75 16.14 -12.76
C CYS A 52 3.25 16.40 -12.69
N ALA A 53 4.09 15.44 -13.06
CA ALA A 53 5.53 15.50 -12.82
C ALA A 53 6.27 16.61 -13.57
N GLU A 54 5.74 17.09 -14.72
CA GLU A 54 6.32 18.23 -15.44
C GLU A 54 6.43 19.48 -14.55
N CYS A 55 5.41 19.71 -13.71
CA CYS A 55 5.38 20.85 -12.79
C CYS A 55 5.88 20.49 -11.39
N HIS A 56 5.44 19.35 -10.84
CA HIS A 56 5.67 19.00 -9.43
C HIS A 56 6.87 18.07 -9.22
N GLY A 57 7.56 17.69 -10.28
CA GLY A 57 8.69 16.76 -10.27
C GLY A 57 8.25 15.30 -10.08
N PRO A 58 9.02 14.32 -10.60
CA PRO A 58 8.66 12.89 -10.52
C PRO A 58 8.57 12.38 -9.07
N GLU A 59 9.38 12.95 -8.18
CA GLU A 59 9.42 12.61 -6.76
C GLU A 59 8.64 13.61 -5.87
N LEU A 60 7.74 14.41 -6.47
CA LEU A 60 6.90 15.40 -5.79
C LEU A 60 7.67 16.54 -5.10
N ALA A 61 8.98 16.65 -5.34
CA ALA A 61 9.86 17.62 -4.69
C ALA A 61 9.65 19.08 -5.19
N GLY A 62 8.78 19.27 -6.19
CA GLY A 62 8.59 20.55 -6.86
C GLY A 62 9.61 20.78 -7.97
N ALA A 63 9.19 21.55 -8.98
CA ALA A 63 10.04 22.03 -10.07
C ALA A 63 9.54 23.42 -10.51
N LEU A 64 8.66 23.46 -11.52
CA LEU A 64 7.95 24.68 -11.90
C LEU A 64 6.78 24.99 -10.94
N GLY A 65 6.17 23.94 -10.40
CA GLY A 65 5.15 23.97 -9.37
C GLY A 65 5.72 23.65 -7.98
N ALA A 66 4.89 23.85 -6.95
CA ALA A 66 5.26 23.64 -5.56
C ALA A 66 5.59 22.16 -5.26
N SER A 67 6.40 21.94 -4.21
CA SER A 67 6.56 20.59 -3.64
C SER A 67 5.26 20.10 -3.03
N LEU A 68 5.00 18.79 -3.17
CA LEU A 68 3.83 18.11 -2.61
C LEU A 68 4.21 17.16 -1.47
N VAL A 69 5.44 17.24 -0.96
CA VAL A 69 5.96 16.42 0.16
C VAL A 69 6.67 17.26 1.23
N ASP A 70 6.66 18.58 1.10
CA ASP A 70 7.32 19.49 2.03
C ASP A 70 6.44 19.83 3.26
N ALA A 71 7.01 20.61 4.17
CA ALA A 71 6.32 21.05 5.38
C ALA A 71 5.10 21.93 5.09
N ALA A 72 5.10 22.70 3.99
CA ALA A 72 3.98 23.57 3.63
C ALA A 72 2.79 22.76 3.12
N PHE A 73 3.05 21.73 2.29
CA PHE A 73 2.04 20.78 1.87
C PHE A 73 1.42 20.06 3.07
N LYS A 74 2.27 19.51 3.96
CA LYS A 74 1.79 18.81 5.16
C LYS A 74 0.98 19.73 6.07
N ALA A 75 1.46 20.96 6.32
CA ALA A 75 0.71 21.95 7.11
C ALA A 75 -0.68 22.29 6.53
N LYS A 76 -0.84 22.23 5.20
CA LYS A 76 -2.12 22.51 4.53
C LYS A 76 -3.10 21.34 4.59
N TRP A 77 -2.62 20.09 4.59
CA TRP A 77 -3.46 18.91 4.36
C TRP A 77 -3.55 17.95 5.54
N SER A 78 -2.51 17.85 6.39
CA SER A 78 -2.53 16.97 7.55
C SER A 78 -3.68 17.31 8.49
N GLY A 79 -4.40 16.29 8.95
CA GLY A 79 -5.57 16.43 9.79
C GLY A 79 -6.87 16.80 9.06
N ARG A 80 -6.85 16.95 7.74
CA ARG A 80 -8.05 17.13 6.91
C ARG A 80 -8.49 15.80 6.28
N PRO A 81 -9.76 15.67 5.87
CA PRO A 81 -10.21 14.52 5.06
C PRO A 81 -9.40 14.40 3.76
N VAL A 82 -9.13 13.18 3.32
CA VAL A 82 -8.50 12.94 2.00
C VAL A 82 -9.35 13.50 0.86
N SER A 83 -10.67 13.53 1.02
CA SER A 83 -11.61 14.15 0.06
C SER A 83 -11.27 15.61 -0.21
N ASP A 84 -10.78 16.36 0.79
CA ASP A 84 -10.43 17.77 0.60
C ASP A 84 -9.26 17.94 -0.37
N LEU A 85 -8.23 17.10 -0.24
CA LEU A 85 -7.08 17.10 -1.15
C LEU A 85 -7.52 16.65 -2.55
N ARG A 86 -8.28 15.56 -2.61
CA ARG A 86 -8.80 14.97 -3.84
C ARG A 86 -9.63 15.98 -4.64
N ASP A 87 -10.60 16.64 -4.00
CA ASP A 87 -11.49 17.59 -4.65
C ASP A 87 -10.76 18.88 -5.04
N TRP A 88 -9.74 19.28 -4.26
CA TRP A 88 -8.88 20.40 -4.66
C TRP A 88 -8.05 20.07 -5.89
N ILE A 89 -7.44 18.87 -5.96
CA ILE A 89 -6.73 18.42 -7.16
C ILE A 89 -7.68 18.39 -8.35
N PHE A 90 -8.85 17.76 -8.22
CA PHE A 90 -9.86 17.74 -9.29
C PHE A 90 -10.20 19.14 -9.80
N SER A 91 -10.42 20.09 -8.89
CA SER A 91 -10.90 21.44 -9.26
C SER A 91 -9.81 22.38 -9.77
N ASN A 92 -8.53 22.11 -9.51
CA ASN A 92 -7.44 23.04 -9.77
C ASN A 92 -6.32 22.45 -10.64
N MET A 93 -6.29 21.13 -10.81
CA MET A 93 -5.25 20.40 -11.52
C MET A 93 -5.82 19.48 -12.59
N PRO A 94 -5.09 19.30 -13.72
CA PRO A 94 -3.94 20.10 -14.15
C PRO A 94 -4.33 21.58 -14.38
N PRO A 95 -3.44 22.57 -14.21
CA PRO A 95 -3.83 23.99 -14.27
C PRO A 95 -4.39 24.43 -15.63
N ASN A 96 -3.96 23.77 -16.70
CA ASN A 96 -4.42 23.98 -18.06
C ASN A 96 -5.72 23.21 -18.40
N ALA A 97 -6.13 22.26 -17.55
CA ALA A 97 -7.29 21.40 -17.77
C ALA A 97 -7.96 20.97 -16.45
N PRO A 98 -8.39 21.91 -15.59
CA PRO A 98 -9.03 21.57 -14.32
C PRO A 98 -10.36 20.83 -14.55
N GLY A 99 -10.70 19.90 -13.65
CA GLY A 99 -11.95 19.14 -13.68
C GLY A 99 -11.98 18.02 -14.72
N THR A 100 -10.85 17.69 -15.34
CA THR A 100 -10.80 16.73 -16.46
C THR A 100 -10.32 15.33 -16.06
N LEU A 101 -9.67 15.17 -14.91
CA LEU A 101 -9.20 13.86 -14.45
C LEU A 101 -10.38 13.03 -13.92
N PRO A 102 -10.72 11.89 -14.57
CA PRO A 102 -11.73 10.99 -14.04
C PRO A 102 -11.26 10.32 -12.75
N ASP A 103 -12.20 9.85 -11.93
CA ASP A 103 -11.93 9.20 -10.63
C ASP A 103 -10.90 8.05 -10.76
N ALA A 104 -10.95 7.27 -11.86
CA ALA A 104 -10.02 6.18 -12.14
C ALA A 104 -8.55 6.61 -12.32
N GLN A 105 -8.29 7.89 -12.61
CA GLN A 105 -6.95 8.47 -12.66
C GLN A 105 -6.64 9.26 -11.38
N LEU A 106 -7.62 10.02 -10.89
CA LEU A 106 -7.46 10.89 -9.74
C LEU A 106 -7.21 10.12 -8.44
N ASP A 107 -7.96 9.06 -8.17
CA ASP A 107 -7.83 8.31 -6.91
C ASP A 107 -6.45 7.65 -6.75
N PRO A 108 -5.88 6.99 -7.79
CA PRO A 108 -4.49 6.56 -7.77
C PRO A 108 -3.48 7.69 -7.55
N ILE A 109 -3.63 8.83 -8.23
CA ILE A 109 -2.73 9.97 -8.03
C ILE A 109 -2.75 10.43 -6.56
N VAL A 110 -3.94 10.54 -5.95
CA VAL A 110 -4.09 10.93 -4.55
C VAL A 110 -3.44 9.89 -3.63
N ALA A 111 -3.66 8.59 -3.89
CA ALA A 111 -3.02 7.50 -3.16
C ALA A 111 -1.48 7.56 -3.22
N TRP A 112 -0.92 7.88 -4.40
CA TRP A 112 0.52 8.11 -4.56
C TRP A 112 1.03 9.27 -3.71
N ILE A 113 0.34 10.42 -3.74
CA ILE A 113 0.70 11.59 -2.94
C ILE A 113 0.63 11.27 -1.44
N LEU A 114 -0.40 10.55 -0.99
CA LEU A 114 -0.54 10.10 0.40
C LEU A 114 0.63 9.21 0.82
N MET A 115 0.96 8.18 0.01
CA MET A 115 2.06 7.27 0.29
C MET A 115 3.40 8.01 0.39
N LYS A 116 3.63 9.01 -0.46
CA LYS A 116 4.85 9.85 -0.42
C LYS A 116 4.91 10.81 0.75
N ASN A 117 3.78 11.05 1.40
CA ASN A 117 3.67 11.81 2.65
C ASN A 117 3.51 10.91 3.88
N GLY A 118 4.00 9.66 3.82
CA GLY A 118 4.12 8.78 5.00
C GLY A 118 2.83 8.06 5.41
N VAL A 119 1.73 8.23 4.69
CA VAL A 119 0.48 7.53 4.97
C VAL A 119 0.65 6.05 4.63
N ALA A 120 0.38 5.17 5.60
CA ALA A 120 0.42 3.73 5.38
C ALA A 120 -0.72 3.29 4.43
N PRO A 121 -0.51 2.24 3.62
CA PRO A 121 -1.58 1.63 2.84
C PRO A 121 -2.46 0.73 3.71
N GLY A 122 -3.76 0.79 3.45
CA GLY A 122 -4.77 -0.14 3.90
C GLY A 122 -5.01 -1.32 2.94
N ALA A 123 -6.21 -1.89 3.03
CA ALA A 123 -6.60 -3.11 2.31
C ALA A 123 -7.56 -2.85 1.13
N THR A 124 -8.07 -1.63 1.00
CA THR A 124 -9.03 -1.25 -0.03
C THR A 124 -8.51 -0.07 -0.84
N PRO A 125 -8.79 -0.02 -2.15
CA PRO A 125 -8.46 1.15 -2.95
C PRO A 125 -9.23 2.38 -2.45
N LEU A 126 -8.59 3.54 -2.50
CA LEU A 126 -9.23 4.84 -2.38
C LEU A 126 -10.29 4.99 -3.46
N SER A 127 -11.41 5.56 -3.05
CA SER A 127 -12.54 5.91 -3.88
C SER A 127 -13.24 7.09 -3.23
N ARG A 128 -14.20 7.69 -3.92
CA ARG A 128 -15.06 8.72 -3.32
C ARG A 128 -15.78 8.25 -2.05
N ALA A 129 -16.05 6.95 -1.91
CA ALA A 129 -16.79 6.38 -0.78
C ALA A 129 -15.98 6.30 0.52
N ASN A 130 -14.65 6.14 0.44
CA ASN A 130 -13.76 6.01 1.62
C ASN A 130 -12.76 7.17 1.74
N ALA A 131 -12.82 8.19 0.88
CA ALA A 131 -11.99 9.39 0.98
C ALA A 131 -12.29 10.28 2.21
N GLY A 132 -13.28 9.93 3.04
CA GLY A 132 -13.60 10.63 4.29
C GLY A 132 -12.56 10.41 5.40
N ASP A 133 -11.68 9.43 5.26
CA ASP A 133 -10.60 9.18 6.22
C ASP A 133 -9.64 10.38 6.28
N VAL A 134 -9.12 10.63 7.47
CA VAL A 134 -8.28 11.81 7.75
C VAL A 134 -6.84 11.54 7.31
N PHE A 135 -6.25 12.50 6.59
CA PHE A 135 -4.83 12.55 6.33
C PHE A 135 -4.08 12.54 7.69
N PRO A 136 -3.30 11.49 8.01
CA PRO A 136 -2.61 11.38 9.29
C PRO A 136 -1.85 12.65 9.64
N LYS A 137 -1.97 13.08 10.90
CA LYS A 137 -1.08 14.09 11.46
C LYS A 137 0.21 13.36 11.82
N GLU A 138 1.31 13.72 11.17
CA GLU A 138 2.65 13.39 11.67
C GLU A 138 3.02 14.32 12.83
#